data_AF-A0A0P7CGX4-F1
#
_entry.id   AF-A0A0P7CGX4-F1
#
_cell.length_a   1.000
_cell.length_b   1.000
_cell.length_c   1.000
_cell.angle_alpha   90.00
_cell.angle_beta   90.00
_cell.angle_gamma   90.00
#
_symmetry.space_group_name_H-M   'P 1'
#
loop_
_entity.id
_entity.type
_entity.pdbx_description
1 polymer ?
#
loop_
_entity_poly.entity_id
_entity_poly.type
_entity_poly.pdbx_seq_one_letter_code
_entity_poly.pdbx_strand_id
1 'polypeptide(L)'
;MPEPEPESSGPGEPGWGAPRELLFVLAEDATAAGTALDVIGRWAQVTARLPPRLALVVVPAGRLADAAAVPGVLGVFATDVPVELAATLDPRERLFVDGWLARAVAKPPRPFEGRPWDEPT
;
A
#
# COMPACT_ATOMS: atom_id res chain seq x y z
N MET A 1 -34.66 -20.83 34.42
CA MET A 1 -34.38 -19.40 34.13
C MET A 1 -32.90 -19.18 34.44
N PRO A 2 -31.99 -19.35 33.47
CA PRO A 2 -30.59 -18.98 33.67
C PRO A 2 -30.36 -17.49 33.35
N GLU A 3 -29.62 -16.83 34.24
CA GLU A 3 -29.15 -15.43 34.13
C GLU A 3 -28.22 -15.24 32.91
N PRO A 4 -28.25 -14.09 32.22
CA PRO A 4 -27.28 -13.80 31.18
C PRO A 4 -25.94 -13.35 31.80
N GLU A 5 -24.87 -14.07 31.50
CA GLU A 5 -23.50 -13.68 31.79
C GLU A 5 -23.11 -12.42 30.97
N PRO A 6 -22.41 -11.43 31.55
CA PRO A 6 -21.86 -10.32 30.80
C PRO A 6 -20.51 -10.74 30.21
N GLU A 7 -20.52 -11.36 29.02
CA GLU A 7 -19.30 -11.57 28.26
C GLU A 7 -18.83 -10.25 27.63
N SER A 8 -18.02 -9.57 28.41
CA SER A 8 -16.79 -8.88 28.03
C SER A 8 -16.79 -8.27 26.62
N SER A 9 -17.16 -6.99 26.54
CA SER A 9 -16.74 -6.13 25.43
C SER A 9 -15.21 -6.18 25.34
N GLY A 10 -14.70 -6.97 24.39
CA GLY A 10 -13.34 -6.82 23.92
C GLY A 10 -13.11 -5.34 23.57
N PRO A 11 -11.93 -4.77 23.87
CA PRO A 11 -11.67 -3.38 23.55
C PRO A 11 -11.87 -3.20 22.05
N GLY A 12 -12.82 -2.35 21.68
CA GLY A 12 -12.98 -1.91 20.30
C GLY A 12 -11.63 -1.41 19.84
N GLU A 13 -11.00 -2.15 18.94
CA GLU A 13 -9.77 -1.70 18.30
C GLU A 13 -10.06 -0.31 17.77
N PRO A 14 -9.30 0.71 18.18
CA PRO A 14 -9.51 2.02 17.62
C PRO A 14 -9.19 1.88 16.14
N GLY A 15 -10.15 2.23 15.27
CA GLY A 15 -10.05 2.11 13.81
C GLY A 15 -8.89 2.94 13.27
N TRP A 16 -7.68 2.41 13.40
CA TRP A 16 -6.43 2.95 12.90
C TRP A 16 -6.10 2.02 11.75
N GLY A 17 -6.49 2.39 10.54
CA GLY A 17 -6.23 1.56 9.37
C GLY A 17 -4.77 1.14 9.34
N ALA A 18 -4.50 -0.16 9.18
CA ALA A 18 -3.13 -0.68 9.10
C ALA A 18 -2.32 0.14 8.07
N PRO A 19 -1.02 0.42 8.31
CA PRO A 19 -0.18 1.11 7.36
C PRO A 19 -0.29 0.45 5.98
N ARG A 20 -0.67 1.24 4.97
CA ARG A 20 -0.92 0.74 3.61
C ARG A 20 0.22 1.17 2.70
N GLU A 21 0.70 0.22 1.91
CA GLU A 21 1.60 0.51 0.79
C GLU A 21 0.77 1.05 -0.39
N LEU A 22 1.08 2.27 -0.79
CA LEU A 22 0.38 3.00 -1.84
C LEU A 22 1.31 3.22 -3.03
N LEU A 23 0.74 3.22 -4.23
CA LEU A 23 1.44 3.60 -5.44
C LEU A 23 1.37 5.12 -5.62
N PHE A 24 2.54 5.73 -5.77
CA PHE A 24 2.71 7.15 -6.07
C PHE A 24 3.12 7.31 -7.53
N VAL A 25 2.42 8.20 -8.23
CA VAL A 25 2.81 8.71 -9.53
C VAL A 25 3.33 10.13 -9.33
N LEU A 26 4.54 10.38 -9.79
CA LEU A 26 5.29 11.60 -9.62
C LEU A 26 5.40 12.36 -10.95
N ALA A 27 5.82 13.62 -10.88
CA ALA A 27 6.15 14.40 -12.07
C ALA A 27 7.24 13.70 -12.91
N GLU A 28 7.18 13.84 -14.23
CA GLU A 28 8.23 13.30 -15.12
C GLU A 28 9.58 14.01 -14.94
N ASP A 29 9.55 15.25 -14.46
CA ASP A 29 10.75 15.97 -14.07
C ASP A 29 11.42 15.28 -12.87
N ALA A 30 12.63 14.78 -13.09
CA ALA A 30 13.37 14.00 -12.10
C ALA A 30 13.68 14.79 -10.82
N THR A 31 13.84 16.11 -10.91
CA THR A 31 14.12 16.99 -9.77
C THR A 31 12.88 17.16 -8.90
N ALA A 32 11.73 17.42 -9.50
CA ALA A 32 10.45 17.51 -8.83
C ALA A 32 10.06 16.17 -8.19
N ALA A 33 10.21 15.06 -8.92
CA ALA A 33 9.96 13.72 -8.39
C ALA A 33 10.89 13.38 -7.21
N GLY A 34 12.18 13.71 -7.31
CA GLY A 34 13.14 13.55 -6.24
C GLY A 34 12.76 14.37 -5.00
N THR A 35 12.42 15.63 -5.19
CA THR A 35 12.03 16.56 -4.10
C THR A 35 10.76 16.08 -3.40
N ALA A 36 9.75 15.62 -4.16
CA ALA A 36 8.53 15.07 -3.61
C ALA A 36 8.80 13.85 -2.71
N LEU A 37 9.62 12.91 -3.18
CA LEU A 37 10.00 11.73 -2.39
C LEU A 37 10.83 12.07 -1.16
N ASP A 38 11.70 13.08 -1.24
CA ASP A 38 12.48 13.56 -0.09
C ASP A 38 11.55 14.13 1.00
N VAL A 39 10.54 14.90 0.60
CA VAL A 39 9.52 15.44 1.51
C VAL A 39 8.69 14.31 2.15
N ILE A 40 8.22 13.36 1.34
CA ILE A 40 7.41 12.23 1.80
C ILE A 40 8.24 11.31 2.72
N GLY A 41 9.49 11.04 2.37
CA GLY A 41 10.41 10.18 3.11
C GLY A 41 10.73 10.65 4.53
N ARG A 42 10.40 11.90 4.88
CA ARG A 42 10.54 12.42 6.26
C ARG A 42 9.50 11.86 7.23
N TRP A 43 8.36 11.38 6.73
CA TRP A 43 7.24 10.93 7.57
C TRP A 43 6.54 9.67 7.04
N ALA A 44 6.95 9.14 5.90
CA ALA A 44 6.50 7.88 5.33
C ALA A 44 7.71 7.06 4.85
N GLN A 45 7.50 5.76 4.60
CA GLN A 45 8.57 4.87 4.19
C GLN A 45 8.45 4.55 2.70
N VAL A 46 9.44 4.97 1.90
CA VAL A 46 9.57 4.56 0.49
C VAL A 46 10.11 3.13 0.44
N THR A 47 9.33 2.18 -0.07
CA THR A 47 9.69 0.76 -0.12
C THR A 47 10.27 0.35 -1.46
N ALA A 48 9.84 0.99 -2.55
CA ALA A 48 10.37 0.76 -3.88
C ALA A 48 10.28 2.03 -4.73
N ARG A 49 11.19 2.16 -5.70
CA ARG A 49 11.17 3.25 -6.68
C ARG A 49 11.47 2.70 -8.06
N LEU A 50 10.68 3.13 -9.04
CA LEU A 50 10.94 2.94 -10.44
C LEU A 50 10.99 4.32 -11.11
N PRO A 51 12.21 4.89 -11.30
CA PRO A 51 12.37 6.12 -12.06
C PRO A 51 11.80 5.97 -13.49
N PRO A 52 11.25 7.05 -14.06
CA PRO A 52 11.29 8.42 -13.56
C PRO A 52 10.19 8.77 -12.54
N ARG A 53 9.02 8.13 -12.62
CA ARG A 53 7.79 8.66 -12.00
C ARG A 53 7.05 7.73 -11.03
N LEU A 54 7.48 6.49 -10.81
CA LEU A 54 6.75 5.56 -9.93
C LEU A 54 7.49 5.29 -8.62
N ALA A 55 6.73 5.23 -7.53
CA ALA A 55 7.23 4.80 -6.23
C ALA A 55 6.16 4.07 -5.42
N LEU A 56 6.58 3.14 -4.57
CA LEU A 56 5.74 2.53 -3.54
C LEU A 56 6.13 3.13 -2.20
N VAL A 57 5.12 3.56 -1.45
CA VAL A 57 5.31 4.24 -0.17
C VAL A 57 4.31 3.71 0.84
N VAL A 58 4.80 3.29 2.00
CA VAL A 58 3.98 2.98 3.17
C VAL A 58 3.67 4.29 3.89
N VAL A 59 2.42 4.72 3.82
CA VAL A 59 1.94 5.99 4.37
C VAL A 59 1.23 5.75 5.71
N PRO A 60 1.55 6.52 6.77
CA PRO A 60 0.82 6.45 8.03
C PRO A 60 -0.67 6.76 7.86
N ALA A 61 -1.52 6.12 8.66
CA ALA A 61 -2.96 6.39 8.65
C ALA A 61 -3.25 7.89 8.85
N GLY A 62 -4.17 8.44 8.05
CA GLY A 62 -4.57 9.85 8.12
C GLY A 62 -3.69 10.84 7.35
N ARG A 63 -2.55 10.42 6.78
CA ARG A 63 -1.61 11.31 6.04
C ARG A 63 -1.77 11.22 4.51
N LEU A 64 -2.81 10.55 4.03
CA LEU A 64 -3.05 10.37 2.60
C LEU A 64 -3.30 11.71 1.88
N ALA A 65 -4.08 12.60 2.50
CA ALA A 65 -4.35 13.92 1.95
C ALA A 65 -3.07 14.77 1.88
N ASP A 66 -2.23 14.72 2.92
CA ASP A 66 -0.92 15.39 2.93
C ASP A 66 -0.02 14.86 1.81
N ALA A 67 -0.02 13.53 1.60
CA ALA A 67 0.75 12.88 0.55
C ALA A 67 0.34 13.34 -0.86
N ALA A 68 -0.96 13.43 -1.11
CA ALA A 68 -1.51 13.88 -2.40
C ALA A 68 -1.29 15.38 -2.63
N ALA A 69 -1.12 16.18 -1.57
CA ALA A 69 -0.87 17.61 -1.66
C ALA A 69 0.61 17.98 -1.89
N VAL A 70 1.54 17.02 -1.83
CA VAL A 70 2.98 17.28 -2.04
C VAL A 70 3.23 17.71 -3.49
N PRO A 71 3.87 18.87 -3.72
CA PRO A 71 4.25 19.29 -5.07
C PRO A 71 5.13 18.24 -5.76
N GLY A 72 4.77 17.85 -6.98
CA GLY A 72 5.45 16.79 -7.72
C GLY A 72 4.81 15.41 -7.58
N VAL A 73 3.77 15.25 -6.75
CA VAL A 73 2.87 14.08 -6.77
C VAL A 73 1.71 14.37 -7.72
N LEU A 74 1.53 13.49 -8.71
CA LEU A 74 0.44 13.55 -9.70
C LEU A 74 -0.72 12.63 -9.32
N GLY A 75 -0.46 11.59 -8.53
CA GLY A 75 -1.50 10.67 -8.09
C GLY A 75 -1.02 9.73 -6.98
N VAL A 76 -1.95 9.33 -6.13
CA VAL A 76 -1.75 8.34 -5.07
C VAL A 76 -2.86 7.30 -5.15
N PHE A 77 -2.48 6.03 -5.24
CA PHE A 77 -3.40 4.93 -5.50
C PHE A 77 -3.26 3.83 -4.44
N ALA A 78 -4.39 3.32 -3.97
CA ALA A 78 -4.44 2.35 -2.88
C ALA A 78 -4.78 0.92 -3.32
N THR A 79 -5.58 0.77 -4.37
CA THR A 79 -6.15 -0.53 -4.78
C THR A 79 -6.11 -0.77 -6.27
N ASP A 80 -6.19 0.28 -7.07
CA ASP A 80 -6.27 0.21 -8.52
C ASP A 80 -5.63 1.44 -9.16
N VAL A 81 -5.31 1.30 -10.45
CA VAL A 81 -4.78 2.38 -11.28
C VAL A 81 -5.80 2.67 -12.38
N PRO A 82 -6.21 3.94 -12.59
CA PRO A 82 -7.15 4.32 -13.63
C PRO A 82 -6.69 3.87 -15.02
N VAL A 83 -7.64 3.42 -15.86
CA VAL A 83 -7.36 2.90 -17.21
C VAL A 83 -6.55 3.89 -18.07
N GLU A 84 -6.87 5.19 -17.95
CA GLU A 84 -6.17 6.26 -18.67
C GLU A 84 -4.68 6.31 -18.29
N LEU A 85 -4.37 6.28 -17.00
CA LEU A 85 -2.99 6.27 -16.52
C LEU A 85 -2.29 4.97 -16.93
N ALA A 86 -2.98 3.84 -16.76
CA ALA A 86 -2.54 2.51 -17.16
C ALA A 86 -2.15 2.42 -18.64
N ALA A 87 -2.84 3.16 -19.53
CA ALA A 87 -2.56 3.21 -20.95
C ALA A 87 -1.31 4.03 -21.31
N THR A 88 -0.85 4.91 -20.41
CA THR A 88 0.37 5.72 -20.58
C THR A 88 1.63 5.06 -20.03
N LEU A 89 1.52 3.90 -19.38
CA LEU A 89 2.66 3.21 -18.76
C LEU A 89 3.48 2.47 -19.82
N ASP A 90 4.80 2.57 -19.72
CA ASP A 90 5.68 1.69 -20.49
C ASP A 90 5.60 0.23 -19.97
N PRO A 91 6.06 -0.77 -20.74
CA PRO A 91 6.07 -2.17 -20.30
C PRO A 91 6.72 -2.42 -18.93
N ARG A 92 7.78 -1.67 -18.58
CA ARG A 92 8.48 -1.79 -17.31
C ARG A 92 7.67 -1.19 -16.16
N GLU A 93 7.10 0.00 -16.35
CA GLU A 93 6.16 0.61 -15.42
C GLU A 93 4.93 -0.28 -15.18
N ARG A 94 4.41 -0.88 -16.25
CA ARG A 94 3.28 -1.79 -16.17
C ARG A 94 3.58 -2.98 -15.28
N LEU A 95 4.71 -3.65 -15.49
CA LEU A 95 5.15 -4.78 -14.67
C LEU A 95 5.31 -4.41 -13.19
N PHE A 96 5.78 -3.19 -12.91
CA PHE A 96 5.92 -2.70 -11.54
C PHE A 96 4.56 -2.52 -10.87
N VAL A 97 3.60 -1.90 -11.57
CA VAL A 97 2.22 -1.74 -11.08
C VAL A 97 1.55 -3.10 -10.89
N ASP A 98 1.67 -4.00 -11.86
CA ASP A 98 1.08 -5.35 -11.78
C ASP A 98 1.66 -6.13 -10.59
N GLY A 99 2.95 -6.00 -10.32
CA GLY A 99 3.61 -6.60 -9.15
C GLY A 99 3.11 -6.04 -7.82
N TRP A 100 2.82 -4.74 -7.75
CA TRP A 100 2.20 -4.13 -6.58
C TRP A 100 0.74 -4.59 -6.40
N LEU A 101 -0.06 -4.59 -7.46
CA LEU A 101 -1.45 -5.07 -7.44
C LEU A 101 -1.53 -6.53 -7.01
N ALA A 102 -0.64 -7.38 -7.50
CA ALA A 102 -0.57 -8.80 -7.11
C ALA A 102 -0.26 -9.00 -5.62
N ARG A 103 0.43 -8.05 -4.96
CA ARG A 103 0.70 -8.09 -3.52
C ARG A 103 -0.47 -7.58 -2.68
N ALA A 104 -1.27 -6.66 -3.23
CA ALA A 104 -2.47 -6.16 -2.57
C ALA A 104 -3.59 -7.21 -2.49
N VAL A 105 -3.58 -8.20 -3.39
CA VAL A 105 -4.50 -9.34 -3.31
C VAL A 105 -4.13 -10.22 -2.11
N ALA A 106 -5.09 -10.38 -1.18
CA ALA A 106 -4.93 -11.27 -0.03
C ALA A 106 -4.53 -12.67 -0.49
N LYS A 107 -3.44 -13.20 0.07
CA LYS A 107 -3.01 -14.56 -0.24
C LYS A 107 -4.10 -15.53 0.21
N PRO A 108 -4.51 -16.48 -0.65
CA PRO A 108 -5.44 -17.52 -0.23
C PRO A 108 -4.80 -18.33 0.90
N PRO A 109 -5.59 -18.81 1.88
CA PRO A 109 -5.08 -19.66 2.94
C PRO A 109 -4.42 -20.89 2.33
N ARG A 110 -3.17 -21.16 2.68
CA ARG A 110 -2.47 -22.34 2.16
C ARG A 110 -3.01 -23.57 2.90
N PRO A 111 -3.33 -24.68 2.20
CA PRO A 111 -3.99 -25.84 2.80
C PRO A 111 -3.20 -26.55 3.93
N PHE A 112 -1.94 -26.17 4.16
CA PHE A 112 -1.05 -26.75 5.17
C PHE A 112 -0.39 -25.71 6.08
N GLU A 113 -0.89 -24.47 6.10
CA GLU A 113 -0.36 -23.41 6.96
C GLU A 113 -0.68 -23.73 8.43
N GLY A 114 0.35 -23.90 9.26
CA GLY A 114 0.21 -24.22 10.69
C GLY A 114 0.24 -25.70 11.04
N ARG A 115 0.47 -26.61 10.08
CA ARG A 115 0.77 -28.01 10.41
C ARG A 115 2.23 -28.18 10.84
N PRO A 116 2.50 -29.00 11.87
CA PRO A 116 3.86 -29.36 12.22
C PRO A 116 4.50 -30.10 11.04
N TRP A 117 5.79 -29.80 10.79
CA TRP A 117 6.57 -30.40 9.70
C TRP A 117 6.68 -31.93 9.78
N ASP A 118 6.36 -32.51 10.94
CA ASP A 118 6.48 -33.94 11.27
C ASP A 118 5.15 -34.72 11.16
N GLU A 119 4.17 -34.30 10.35
CA GLU A 119 3.08 -35.20 9.96
C GLU A 119 3.54 -36.10 8.79
N PRO A 120 3.90 -37.39 9.01
CA PRO A 120 4.15 -38.31 7.92
C PRO A 120 2.85 -38.58 7.14
N THR A 121 2.99 -38.63 5.80
CA THR A 121 1.96 -39.06 4.83
C THR A 121 1.59 -40.53 5.01
#